data_AF-A0A937CRK0-F1
#
_entry.id   AF-A0A937CRK0-F1
#
_cell.length_a   1.000
_cell.length_b   1.000
_cell.length_c   1.000
_cell.angle_alpha   90.00
_cell.angle_beta   90.00
_cell.angle_gamma   90.00
#
_symmetry.space_group_name_H-M   'P 1'
#
loop_
_entity.id
_entity.type
_entity.pdbx_description
1 polymer ?
#
loop_
_entity_poly.entity_id
_entity_poly.type
_entity_poly.pdbx_seq_one_letter_code
_entity_poly.pdbx_strand_id
1 'polypeptide(L)' 'METLWYARGELMGQLARGYGEQEARQKVVALDDLFTALLPRGLRSRPSRLDGSYRSSRPGL' A
#
# COMPACT_ATOMS: atom_id res chain seq x y z
N MET A 1 -4.83 -12.04 -13.90
CA MET A 1 -3.98 -10.86 -14.19
C MET A 1 -3.57 -10.21 -12.88
N GLU A 2 -2.53 -10.73 -12.22
CA GLU A 2 -1.97 -10.15 -10.97
C GLU A 2 -0.56 -9.55 -11.22
N THR A 3 -0.07 -9.68 -12.46
CA THR A 3 1.29 -9.36 -12.90
C THR A 3 1.63 -7.87 -12.78
N LEU A 4 0.63 -6.99 -12.97
CA LEU A 4 0.86 -5.55 -12.96
C LEU A 4 1.20 -5.01 -11.57
N TRP A 5 0.65 -5.62 -10.51
CA TRP A 5 0.97 -5.23 -9.13
C TRP A 5 2.47 -5.46 -8.82
N TYR A 6 3.03 -6.59 -9.24
CA TYR A 6 4.45 -6.88 -9.07
C TYR A 6 5.36 -5.99 -9.93
N ALA A 7 4.89 -5.57 -11.10
CA ALA A 7 5.62 -4.63 -11.96
C ALA A 7 5.80 -3.24 -11.34
N ARG A 8 4.98 -2.86 -10.35
CA ARG A 8 5.07 -1.57 -9.64
C ARG A 8 6.45 -1.34 -9.01
N GLY A 9 7.05 -2.38 -8.43
CA GLY A 9 8.36 -2.31 -7.80
C GLY A 9 9.49 -2.07 -8.82
N GLU A 10 9.42 -2.76 -9.95
CA GLU A 10 10.39 -2.61 -11.04
C GLU A 10 10.28 -1.23 -11.69
N LEU A 11 9.05 -0.75 -11.93
CA LEU A 11 8.78 0.59 -12.42
C LEU A 11 9.34 1.67 -11.49
N MET A 12 9.15 1.52 -10.17
CA MET A 12 9.74 2.42 -9.17
C MET A 12 11.26 2.47 -9.29
N GLY A 13 11.90 1.31 -9.41
CA GLY A 13 13.36 1.21 -9.55
C GLY A 13 13.88 1.90 -10.81
N GLN A 14 13.19 1.74 -11.95
CA GLN A 14 13.58 2.41 -13.18
C GLN A 14 13.38 3.93 -13.10
N LEU A 15 12.26 4.39 -12.55
CA LEU A 15 12.00 5.81 -12.38
C LEU A 15 12.98 6.46 -11.40
N ALA A 16 13.33 5.78 -10.30
CA ALA A 16 14.27 6.31 -9.32
C ALA A 16 15.69 6.45 -9.90
N ARG A 17 16.10 5.55 -10.80
CA ARG A 17 17.40 5.66 -11.51
C ARG A 17 17.46 6.86 -12.44
N GLY A 18 16.34 7.25 -13.05
CA GLY A 18 16.30 8.37 -13.99
C GLY A 18 16.02 9.74 -13.34
N TYR A 19 15.13 9.77 -12.35
CA TYR A 19 14.56 11.01 -11.79
C TYR A 19 14.86 11.20 -10.29
N GLY A 20 15.48 10.21 -9.64
CA GLY A 20 15.59 10.17 -8.19
C GLY A 20 14.31 9.68 -7.51
N GLU A 21 14.45 9.26 -6.25
CA GLU A 21 13.39 8.56 -5.53
C GLU A 21 12.14 9.42 -5.31
N GLN A 22 12.32 10.72 -5.06
CA GLN A 22 11.22 11.63 -4.75
C GLN A 22 10.30 11.87 -5.96
N GLU A 23 10.87 12.16 -7.14
CA GLU A 23 10.09 12.27 -8.37
C GLU A 23 9.49 10.93 -8.78
N ALA A 24 10.24 9.84 -8.65
CA ALA A 24 9.73 8.50 -8.95
C ALA A 24 8.48 8.17 -8.13
N ARG A 25 8.48 8.54 -6.85
CA ARG A 25 7.33 8.35 -5.96
C ARG A 25 6.11 9.13 -6.42
N GLN A 26 6.27 10.39 -6.82
CA GLN A 26 5.16 11.18 -7.35
C GLN A 26 4.59 10.59 -8.64
N LYS A 27 5.47 10.14 -9.55
CA LYS A 27 5.06 9.52 -10.82
C LYS A 27 4.34 8.18 -10.60
N VAL A 28 4.79 7.36 -9.65
CA VAL A 28 4.12 6.09 -9.32
C VAL A 28 2.79 6.31 -8.60
N VAL A 29 2.68 7.32 -7.74
CA VAL A 29 1.40 7.69 -7.09
C VAL A 29 0.37 8.16 -8.12
N ALA A 30 0.77 8.86 -9.17
CA ALA A 30 -0.14 9.21 -10.27
C ALA A 30 -0.71 7.99 -11.02
N LEU A 31 -0.09 6.82 -10.87
CA LEU A 31 -0.50 5.55 -11.48
C LEU A 31 -1.16 4.60 -10.48
N ASP A 32 -1.37 5.00 -9.22
CA ASP A 32 -1.82 4.11 -8.14
C ASP A 32 -3.22 3.52 -8.42
N ASP A 33 -4.07 4.24 -9.16
CA ASP A 33 -5.39 3.76 -9.60
C ASP A 33 -5.29 2.54 -10.54
N LEU A 34 -4.29 2.49 -11.43
CA LEU A 34 -4.03 1.33 -12.29
C LEU A 34 -3.63 0.09 -11.48
N PHE A 35 -2.94 0.29 -10.35
CA PHE A 35 -2.48 -0.80 -9.50
C PHE A 35 -3.54 -1.25 -8.49
N THR A 36 -4.40 -0.34 -8.02
CA THR A 36 -5.42 -0.62 -6.99
C THR A 36 -6.49 -1.59 -7.47
N ALA A 37 -6.91 -1.49 -8.74
CA ALA A 37 -7.83 -2.44 -9.36
C ALA A 37 -7.24 -3.85 -9.51
N LEU A 38 -5.92 -3.97 -9.43
CA LEU A 38 -5.15 -5.21 -9.66
C LEU A 38 -4.54 -5.77 -8.37
N LEU A 39 -4.84 -5.19 -7.21
CA LEU A 39 -4.39 -5.69 -5.92
C LEU A 39 -5.03 -7.06 -5.63
N PRO A 40 -4.25 -8.15 -5.50
CA PRO A 40 -4.78 -9.47 -5.18
C PRO A 40 -5.62 -9.44 -3.92
N ARG A 41 -6.75 -10.15 -3.93
CA ARG A 41 -7.69 -10.18 -2.78
C ARG A 41 -7.02 -10.59 -1.48
N GLY A 42 -5.98 -11.43 -1.53
CA GLY A 42 -5.19 -11.86 -0.37
C GLY A 42 -4.19 -10.83 0.16
N LEU A 43 -3.92 -9.74 -0.58
CA LEU A 43 -3.02 -8.66 -0.19
C LEU A 43 -3.77 -7.37 0.22
N ARG A 44 -5.11 -7.36 0.11
CA ARG A 44 -5.92 -6.28 0.67
C ARG A 44 -5.74 -6.28 2.19
N SER A 45 -5.26 -5.16 2.72
CA SER A 45 -5.14 -4.95 4.16
C SER A 45 -6.44 -5.33 4.84
N ARG A 46 -6.40 -6.32 5.72
CA ARG A 46 -7.56 -6.66 6.53
C ARG A 46 -7.72 -5.53 7.54
N PRO A 47 -8.87 -4.84 7.61
CA PRO A 47 -9.07 -3.81 8.62
C PRO A 47 -8.77 -4.42 9.99
N SER A 48 -7.76 -3.85 10.66
CA SER A 48 -7.35 -4.32 11.98
C SER A 48 -8.45 -3.99 12.98
N ARG A 49 -8.98 -4.99 13.67
CA ARG A 49 -9.92 -4.81 14.79
C ARG A 49 -9.14 -4.46 16.07
N LEU A 50 -8.31 -3.43 16.00
CA LEU A 50 -7.66 -2.83 17.18
C LEU A 50 -8.44 -1.58 17.58
N ASP A 51 -9.73 -1.72 17.84
CA ASP A 51 -10.49 -0.69 18.54
C ASP A 51 -11.62 -1.34 19.36
N GLY A 52 -11.70 -0.98 20.65
CA GLY A 52 -12.81 -1.34 21.55
C GLY A 52 -12.45 -2.10 22.82
N SER A 53 -11.80 -3.26 22.76
CA SER A 53 -11.78 -4.19 23.90
C SER A 53 -10.77 -3.86 25.00
N TYR A 54 -9.70 -3.11 24.73
CA TYR A 54 -8.70 -2.77 25.76
C TYR A 54 -9.20 -1.72 26.77
N ARG A 55 -10.22 -0.91 26.41
CA ARG A 55 -10.81 0.09 27.30
C ARG A 55 -11.78 -0.51 28.34
N SER A 56 -12.27 -1.73 28.12
CA SER A 56 -13.22 -2.40 29.02
C SER A 56 -12.55 -3.18 30.17
N SER A 57 -11.22 -3.30 30.18
CA SER A 57 -10.48 -4.11 31.17
C SER A 57 -9.80 -3.29 32.27
N ARG A 58 -10.14 -2.00 32.44
CA ARG A 58 -9.76 -1.25 33.64
C ARG A 58 -10.87 -1.40 34.69
N PRO A 59 -10.66 -2.18 35.77
CA PRO A 59 -11.55 -2.13 36.93
C PRO A 59 -11.45 -0.73 37.53
N GLY A 60 -12.59 -0.19 37.94
CA GLY A 60 -12.74 1.20 38.40
C GLY A 60 -11.84 1.57 39.58
N LEU A 61 -11.61 2.89 39.67
CA LEU A 61 -11.31 3.58 40.93
C LEU A 61 -12.39 3.29 41.97
#